data_AF-A0AAE1WUW3-F1
#
_entry.id   AF-A0AAE1WUW3-F1
#
_cell.length_a   1.000
_cell.length_b   1.000
_cell.length_c   1.000
_cell.angle_alpha   90.00
_cell.angle_beta   90.00
_cell.angle_gamma   90.00
#
_symmetry.space_group_name_H-M   'P 1'
#
loop_
_entity.id
_entity.type
_entity.pdbx_description
1 polymer ?
#
loop_
_entity_poly.entity_id
_entity_poly.type
_entity_poly.pdbx_seq_one_letter_code
_entity_poly.pdbx_strand_id
1 'polypeptide(L)'
;MDVSARAMVEAIHASPTQAVLYLSGGASQALGWLMSVPGASNTVLEAVVPYSRMSMIQLLGKVPTQFASRQTAEDMALMAYNRALKLSQPGFPVLGVGFTGALASTPPKRGDHRFHVSTRTSNQLWASTVSLSKGLRTREQEDRVSSQYLLKAIAYGCKVPANFVSELTDTEVPDEFEIQFDEDQELDQLINGQICFKVYPFLNDMSRAERKIILSGSFNPLHDGHLKLLEVAASILGEGYPCFELSAVNADKPPLTVSEIKRRVKQFENAGKTVIISNQPYFYKKAELFPGSAFVIWCGYCSKAYK
;
A
#
# COMPACT_ATOMS: atom_id res chain seq x y z
N MET A 1 -25.89 8.21 6.64
CA MET A 1 -25.32 7.01 5.99
C MET A 1 -26.41 5.95 5.98
N ASP A 2 -26.58 5.22 4.88
CA ASP A 2 -27.52 4.10 4.81
C ASP A 2 -27.04 2.90 5.65
N VAL A 3 -27.97 2.06 6.12
CA VAL A 3 -27.70 0.87 6.96
C VAL A 3 -26.73 -0.08 6.26
N SER A 4 -26.92 -0.29 4.96
CA SER A 4 -26.07 -1.20 4.20
C SER A 4 -24.65 -0.67 4.00
N ALA A 5 -24.49 0.65 3.81
CA ALA A 5 -23.18 1.29 3.74
C ALA A 5 -22.45 1.21 5.10
N ARG A 6 -23.18 1.38 6.21
CA ARG A 6 -22.61 1.23 7.55
C ARG A 6 -22.10 -0.19 7.80
N ALA A 7 -22.90 -1.21 7.49
CA ALA A 7 -22.51 -2.61 7.67
C ALA A 7 -21.24 -2.97 6.86
N MET A 8 -21.09 -2.42 5.65
CA MET A 8 -19.88 -2.60 4.85
C MET A 8 -18.66 -1.96 5.50
N VAL A 9 -18.79 -0.74 6.02
CA VAL A 9 -17.70 -0.04 6.72
C VAL A 9 -17.30 -0.81 7.98
N GLU A 10 -18.27 -1.30 8.76
CA GLU A 10 -18.01 -2.14 9.94
C GLU A 10 -17.24 -3.42 9.55
N ALA A 11 -17.62 -4.08 8.45
CA ALA A 11 -16.94 -5.26 7.95
C ALA A 11 -15.51 -4.97 7.44
N ILE A 12 -15.31 -3.81 6.78
CA ILE A 12 -13.96 -3.33 6.40
C ILE A 12 -13.10 -3.13 7.65
N HIS A 13 -13.63 -2.49 8.70
CA HIS A 13 -12.91 -2.26 9.96
C HIS A 13 -12.66 -3.50 10.81
N ALA A 14 -13.45 -4.54 10.62
CA ALA A 14 -13.22 -5.85 11.20
C ALA A 14 -12.12 -6.65 10.47
N SER A 15 -11.80 -6.30 9.21
CA SER A 15 -10.70 -6.93 8.48
C SER A 15 -9.33 -6.44 9.00
N PRO A 16 -8.26 -7.26 8.91
CA PRO A 16 -6.92 -6.86 9.31
C PRO A 16 -6.24 -5.92 8.31
N THR A 17 -6.89 -5.57 7.20
CA THR A 17 -6.27 -4.79 6.13
C THR A 17 -6.16 -3.32 6.52
N GLN A 18 -4.95 -2.79 6.39
CA GLN A 18 -4.65 -1.37 6.58
C GLN A 18 -4.50 -0.68 5.22
N ALA A 19 -5.08 0.51 5.08
CA ALA A 19 -5.26 1.19 3.81
C ALA A 19 -4.86 2.66 3.86
N VAL A 20 -4.30 3.12 2.73
CA VAL A 20 -4.13 4.55 2.43
C VAL A 20 -5.02 4.90 1.24
N LEU A 21 -5.73 6.03 1.33
CA LEU A 21 -6.71 6.45 0.34
C LEU A 21 -6.32 7.78 -0.31
N TYR A 22 -6.16 7.78 -1.63
CA TYR A 22 -5.99 9.00 -2.41
C TYR A 22 -7.22 9.23 -3.29
N LEU A 23 -7.93 10.34 -3.06
CA LEU A 23 -9.22 10.62 -3.70
C LEU A 23 -9.23 12.00 -4.37
N SER A 24 -9.68 12.10 -5.61
CA SER A 24 -9.84 13.38 -6.30
C SER A 24 -11.07 13.40 -7.20
N GLY A 25 -11.74 14.56 -7.32
CA GLY A 25 -12.85 14.74 -8.26
C GLY A 25 -14.16 13.99 -7.95
N GLY A 26 -14.26 13.28 -6.82
CA GLY A 26 -15.47 12.58 -6.37
C GLY A 26 -15.22 11.68 -5.16
N ALA A 27 -16.23 10.88 -4.83
CA ALA A 27 -16.25 9.92 -3.73
C ALA A 27 -15.90 10.49 -2.33
N SER A 28 -16.16 11.78 -2.07
CA SER A 28 -15.76 12.41 -0.81
C SER A 28 -16.58 11.92 0.38
N GLN A 29 -17.84 11.54 0.17
CA GLN A 29 -18.69 11.02 1.24
C GLN A 29 -18.16 9.71 1.86
N ALA A 30 -17.49 8.86 1.07
CA ALA A 30 -16.90 7.61 1.53
C ALA A 30 -15.88 7.82 2.64
N LEU A 31 -15.08 8.90 2.57
CA LEU A 31 -14.12 9.25 3.61
C LEU A 31 -14.83 9.58 4.92
N GLY A 32 -15.88 10.41 4.85
CA GLY A 32 -16.72 10.71 6.00
C GLY A 32 -17.35 9.46 6.59
N TRP A 33 -17.79 8.53 5.74
CA TRP A 33 -18.38 7.27 6.18
C TRP A 33 -17.38 6.37 6.91
N LEU A 34 -16.22 6.10 6.31
CA LEU A 34 -15.13 5.32 6.91
C LEU A 34 -14.71 5.91 8.27
N MET A 35 -14.59 7.22 8.38
CA MET A 35 -14.11 7.85 9.63
C MET A 35 -15.19 7.98 10.71
N SER A 36 -16.47 7.88 10.34
CA SER A 36 -17.59 8.03 11.29
C SER A 36 -17.96 6.74 12.03
N VAL A 37 -17.45 5.59 11.58
CA VAL A 37 -17.74 4.28 12.16
C VAL A 37 -16.57 3.86 13.08
N PRO A 38 -16.85 3.37 14.31
CA PRO A 38 -15.80 2.87 15.20
C PRO A 38 -14.93 1.79 14.54
N GLY A 39 -13.63 1.82 14.80
CA GLY A 39 -12.66 0.92 14.17
C GLY A 39 -11.92 1.52 12.98
N ALA A 40 -12.21 2.77 12.60
CA ALA A 40 -11.52 3.48 11.52
C ALA A 40 -9.98 3.44 11.63
N SER A 41 -9.43 3.56 12.84
CA SER A 41 -7.98 3.51 13.10
C SER A 41 -7.33 2.14 12.81
N ASN A 42 -8.12 1.06 12.73
CA ASN A 42 -7.62 -0.26 12.36
C ASN A 42 -7.40 -0.38 10.85
N THR A 43 -8.12 0.42 10.05
CA THR A 43 -8.08 0.35 8.59
C THR A 43 -7.40 1.58 7.99
N VAL A 44 -7.88 2.79 8.29
CA VAL A 44 -7.47 4.01 7.59
C VAL A 44 -6.18 4.56 8.19
N LEU A 45 -5.05 4.35 7.51
CA LEU A 45 -3.75 4.87 7.90
C LEU A 45 -3.58 6.33 7.50
N GLU A 46 -4.01 6.69 6.30
CA GLU A 46 -3.91 8.04 5.76
C GLU A 46 -4.96 8.25 4.66
N ALA A 47 -5.49 9.46 4.56
CA ALA A 47 -6.33 9.88 3.45
C ALA A 47 -5.83 11.23 2.91
N VAL A 48 -5.60 11.32 1.60
CA VAL A 48 -5.15 12.54 0.92
C VAL A 48 -6.13 12.89 -0.19
N VAL A 49 -6.53 14.16 -0.25
CA VAL A 49 -7.42 14.69 -1.30
C VAL A 49 -6.64 15.65 -2.20
N PRO A 50 -5.85 15.15 -3.17
CA PRO A 50 -5.05 15.97 -4.07
C PRO A 50 -5.90 16.64 -5.15
N TYR A 51 -6.71 17.61 -4.74
CA TYR A 51 -7.79 18.16 -5.57
C TYR A 51 -7.31 19.09 -6.69
N SER A 52 -6.28 19.91 -6.41
CA SER A 52 -5.71 20.79 -7.43
C SER A 52 -4.79 20.00 -8.38
N ARG A 53 -4.68 20.45 -9.63
CA ARG A 53 -3.77 19.83 -10.60
C ARG A 53 -2.33 19.77 -10.10
N MET A 54 -1.86 20.84 -9.44
CA MET A 54 -0.50 20.87 -8.88
C MET A 54 -0.32 19.89 -7.72
N SER A 55 -1.32 19.74 -6.85
CA SER A 55 -1.28 18.75 -5.78
C SER A 55 -1.21 17.33 -6.34
N MET A 56 -1.98 17.03 -7.40
CA MET A 56 -1.88 15.74 -8.10
C MET A 56 -0.50 15.52 -8.73
N ILE A 57 0.06 16.52 -9.41
CA ILE A 57 1.38 16.42 -10.04
C ILE A 57 2.46 16.16 -8.98
N GLN A 58 2.41 16.85 -7.84
CA GLN A 58 3.35 16.64 -6.73
C GLN A 58 3.22 15.24 -6.13
N LEU A 59 1.98 14.75 -5.96
CA LEU A 59 1.73 13.41 -5.44
C LEU A 59 2.25 12.32 -6.39
N LEU A 60 2.00 12.45 -7.70
CA LEU A 60 2.38 11.45 -8.70
C LEU A 60 3.84 11.57 -9.15
N GLY A 61 4.50 12.70 -8.89
CA GLY A 61 5.84 13.00 -9.40
C GLY A 61 5.93 13.20 -10.91
N LYS A 62 4.79 13.24 -11.61
CA LYS A 62 4.68 13.40 -13.07
C LYS A 62 3.38 14.13 -13.44
N VAL A 63 3.34 14.68 -14.64
CA VAL A 63 2.11 15.25 -15.21
C VAL A 63 1.31 14.13 -15.88
N PRO A 64 0.12 13.76 -15.38
CA PRO A 64 -0.69 12.75 -16.04
C PRO A 64 -1.26 13.29 -17.34
N THR A 65 -1.38 12.44 -18.37
CA THR A 65 -2.02 12.78 -19.65
C THR A 65 -3.45 13.26 -19.43
N GLN A 66 -4.18 12.62 -18.50
CA GLN A 66 -5.52 13.00 -18.08
C GLN A 66 -5.69 12.81 -16.57
N PHE A 67 -6.10 13.87 -15.87
CA PHE A 67 -6.28 13.84 -14.40
C PHE A 67 -7.43 12.91 -13.96
N ALA A 68 -8.46 12.75 -14.78
CA ALA A 68 -9.56 11.81 -14.54
C ALA A 68 -9.49 10.71 -15.59
N SER A 69 -8.65 9.71 -15.34
CA SER A 69 -8.47 8.53 -16.19
C SER A 69 -8.15 7.31 -15.34
N ARG A 70 -8.31 6.13 -15.93
CA ARG A 70 -7.97 4.86 -15.28
C ARG A 70 -6.48 4.80 -14.89
N GLN A 71 -5.59 5.18 -15.80
CA GLN A 71 -4.14 5.20 -15.51
C GLN A 71 -3.80 6.08 -14.30
N THR A 72 -4.46 7.24 -14.17
CA THR A 72 -4.25 8.12 -13.01
C THR A 72 -4.75 7.49 -11.72
N ALA A 73 -5.88 6.79 -11.73
CA ALA A 73 -6.36 6.03 -10.55
C ALA A 73 -5.37 4.91 -10.17
N GLU A 74 -4.83 4.18 -11.14
CA GLU A 74 -3.84 3.13 -10.92
C GLU A 74 -2.52 3.70 -10.34
N ASP A 75 -2.03 4.81 -10.89
CA ASP A 75 -0.84 5.51 -10.37
C ASP A 75 -1.07 5.99 -8.93
N MET A 76 -2.26 6.54 -8.63
CA MET A 76 -2.66 6.94 -7.28
C MET A 76 -2.70 5.73 -6.33
N ALA A 77 -3.29 4.61 -6.76
CA ALA A 77 -3.36 3.40 -5.95
C ALA A 77 -1.97 2.80 -5.65
N LEU A 78 -1.05 2.83 -6.62
CA LEU A 78 0.34 2.41 -6.41
C LEU A 78 1.09 3.30 -5.42
N MET A 79 0.94 4.63 -5.54
CA MET A 79 1.52 5.57 -4.58
C MET A 79 0.93 5.41 -3.18
N ALA A 80 -0.39 5.20 -3.09
CA ALA A 80 -1.08 4.91 -1.84
C ALA A 80 -0.58 3.60 -1.23
N TYR A 81 -0.38 2.55 -2.04
CA TYR A 81 0.13 1.26 -1.57
C TYR A 81 1.55 1.39 -0.99
N ASN A 82 2.45 2.10 -1.69
CA ASN A 82 3.79 2.40 -1.16
C ASN A 82 3.76 3.22 0.12
N ARG A 83 2.82 4.15 0.24
CA ARG A 83 2.64 4.93 1.48
C ARG A 83 2.12 4.05 2.62
N ALA A 84 1.14 3.19 2.31
CA ALA A 84 0.55 2.27 3.26
C ALA A 84 1.58 1.26 3.79
N LEU A 85 2.49 0.76 2.94
CA LEU A 85 3.60 -0.10 3.38
C LEU A 85 4.42 0.58 4.49
N LYS A 86 4.80 1.85 4.30
CA LYS A 86 5.61 2.61 5.27
C LYS A 86 4.89 2.88 6.59
N LEU A 87 3.58 3.09 6.55
CA LEU A 87 2.74 3.41 7.71
C LEU A 87 2.21 2.16 8.44
N SER A 88 2.15 1.02 7.75
CA SER A 88 1.55 -0.21 8.27
C SER A 88 2.33 -0.83 9.44
N GLN A 89 1.55 -1.46 10.32
CA GLN A 89 2.07 -2.28 11.39
C GLN A 89 2.64 -3.60 10.84
N PRO A 90 3.72 -4.15 11.43
CA PRO A 90 4.32 -5.40 10.96
C PRO A 90 3.30 -6.56 10.93
N GLY A 91 3.24 -7.25 9.79
CA GLY A 91 2.37 -8.41 9.57
C GLY A 91 1.00 -8.07 8.97
N PHE A 92 0.54 -6.81 9.08
CA PHE A 92 -0.78 -6.42 8.59
C PHE A 92 -0.83 -6.36 7.04
N PRO A 93 -1.87 -6.93 6.39
CA PRO A 93 -2.11 -6.74 4.97
C PRO A 93 -2.29 -5.26 4.64
N VAL A 94 -1.80 -4.86 3.47
CA VAL A 94 -1.73 -3.46 3.05
C VAL A 94 -2.49 -3.24 1.74
N LEU A 95 -3.27 -2.16 1.69
CA LEU A 95 -4.06 -1.75 0.53
C LEU A 95 -3.78 -0.29 0.15
N GLY A 96 -3.46 -0.04 -1.11
CA GLY A 96 -3.46 1.30 -1.70
C GLY A 96 -4.75 1.53 -2.48
N VAL A 97 -5.39 2.68 -2.28
CA VAL A 97 -6.64 3.04 -2.94
C VAL A 97 -6.46 4.34 -3.71
N GLY A 98 -6.80 4.33 -5.00
CA GLY A 98 -6.80 5.50 -5.88
C GLY A 98 -8.17 5.74 -6.46
N PHE A 99 -8.65 6.99 -6.39
CA PHE A 99 -9.91 7.40 -7.01
C PHE A 99 -9.73 8.72 -7.74
N THR A 100 -10.18 8.79 -8.99
CA THR A 100 -10.32 10.05 -9.71
C THR A 100 -11.62 10.12 -10.51
N GLY A 101 -12.31 11.25 -10.42
CA GLY A 101 -13.63 11.45 -11.02
C GLY A 101 -13.77 12.73 -11.82
N ALA A 102 -14.58 12.66 -12.87
CA ALA A 102 -15.09 13.79 -13.60
C ALA A 102 -16.62 13.87 -13.44
N LEU A 103 -17.09 14.16 -12.23
CA LEU A 103 -18.51 14.29 -11.90
C LEU A 103 -19.12 15.65 -12.36
N ALA A 104 -20.42 15.83 -12.19
CA ALA A 104 -21.18 17.02 -12.56
C ALA A 104 -20.60 18.34 -12.02
N SER A 105 -20.76 19.43 -12.75
CA SER A 105 -20.24 20.75 -12.35
C SER A 105 -21.07 21.91 -12.92
N THR A 106 -20.99 23.08 -12.27
CA THR A 106 -21.72 24.29 -12.65
C THR A 106 -21.39 24.80 -14.06
N PRO A 107 -20.13 24.74 -14.56
CA PRO A 107 -19.92 24.65 -15.99
C PRO A 107 -20.21 23.21 -16.44
N PRO A 108 -21.20 22.98 -17.34
CA PRO A 108 -21.50 21.64 -17.84
C PRO A 108 -20.27 21.02 -18.51
N LYS A 109 -20.01 19.74 -18.23
CA LYS A 109 -18.89 19.05 -18.86
C LYS A 109 -19.23 18.61 -20.27
N ARG A 110 -18.31 18.90 -21.20
CA ARG A 110 -18.39 18.42 -22.60
C ARG A 110 -18.33 16.90 -22.65
N GLY A 111 -17.37 16.28 -21.95
CA GLY A 111 -17.23 14.82 -21.86
C GLY A 111 -18.17 14.17 -20.84
N ASP A 112 -18.27 12.84 -20.88
CA ASP A 112 -19.12 12.05 -19.97
C ASP A 112 -18.74 12.22 -18.50
N HIS A 113 -19.76 12.18 -17.65
CA HIS A 113 -19.55 12.04 -16.21
C HIS A 113 -19.03 10.64 -15.99
N ARG A 114 -17.85 10.52 -15.40
CA ARG A 114 -17.19 9.23 -15.21
C ARG A 114 -16.35 9.25 -13.96
N PHE A 115 -16.11 8.09 -13.38
CA PHE A 115 -15.11 7.93 -12.34
C PHE A 115 -14.29 6.68 -12.56
N HIS A 116 -13.10 6.70 -11.99
CA HIS A 116 -12.12 5.63 -12.04
C HIS A 116 -11.70 5.32 -10.62
N VAL A 117 -11.77 4.06 -10.24
CA VAL A 117 -11.30 3.54 -8.96
C VAL A 117 -10.24 2.49 -9.23
N SER A 118 -9.22 2.42 -8.37
CA SER A 118 -8.23 1.37 -8.39
C SER A 118 -7.78 1.00 -6.99
N THR A 119 -7.52 -0.29 -6.79
CA THR A 119 -6.95 -0.84 -5.57
C THR A 119 -5.68 -1.62 -5.89
N ARG A 120 -4.66 -1.46 -5.04
CA ARG A 120 -3.34 -2.09 -5.19
C ARG A 120 -2.94 -2.82 -3.91
N THR A 121 -2.58 -4.08 -4.04
CA THR A 121 -1.87 -4.89 -3.02
C THR A 121 -0.49 -5.28 -3.57
N SER A 122 0.28 -6.14 -2.90
CA SER A 122 1.52 -6.68 -3.48
C SER A 122 1.21 -7.44 -4.77
N ASN A 123 0.25 -8.35 -4.70
CA ASN A 123 -0.04 -9.36 -5.71
C ASN A 123 -1.20 -9.01 -6.64
N GLN A 124 -1.90 -7.89 -6.44
CA GLN A 124 -3.07 -7.55 -7.25
C GLN A 124 -3.11 -6.05 -7.60
N LEU A 125 -3.50 -5.77 -8.83
CA LEU A 125 -4.00 -4.47 -9.28
C LEU A 125 -5.41 -4.69 -9.81
N TRP A 126 -6.38 -4.06 -9.18
CA TRP A 126 -7.75 -4.02 -9.68
C TRP A 126 -8.11 -2.57 -10.00
N ALA A 127 -8.84 -2.36 -11.09
CA ALA A 127 -9.30 -1.05 -11.51
C ALA A 127 -10.71 -1.17 -12.12
N SER A 128 -11.48 -0.11 -12.00
CA SER A 128 -12.80 -0.03 -12.60
C SER A 128 -13.12 1.38 -13.07
N THR A 129 -13.71 1.47 -14.24
CA THR A 129 -14.21 2.71 -14.83
C THR A 129 -15.73 2.64 -14.93
N VAL A 130 -16.41 3.68 -14.46
CA VAL A 130 -17.87 3.78 -14.56
C VAL A 130 -18.22 5.10 -15.24
N SER A 131 -19.00 5.01 -16.30
CA SER A 131 -19.61 6.16 -16.96
C SER A 131 -21.03 6.35 -16.42
N LEU A 132 -21.30 7.53 -15.86
CA LEU A 132 -22.58 7.91 -15.29
C LEU A 132 -23.49 8.56 -16.33
N SER A 133 -24.79 8.30 -16.22
CA SER A 133 -25.82 8.89 -17.08
C SER A 133 -25.96 10.38 -16.81
N LYS A 134 -25.58 11.22 -17.79
CA LYS A 134 -25.65 12.68 -17.65
C LYS A 134 -27.08 13.16 -17.38
N GLY A 135 -27.22 14.09 -16.43
CA GLY A 135 -28.50 14.74 -16.12
C GLY A 135 -29.44 13.91 -15.24
N LEU A 136 -29.10 12.65 -14.96
CA LEU A 136 -29.88 11.78 -14.07
C LEU A 136 -29.74 12.18 -12.59
N ARG A 137 -28.56 12.68 -12.19
CA ARG A 137 -28.18 12.94 -10.80
C ARG A 137 -27.56 14.32 -10.64
N THR A 138 -27.72 14.91 -9.45
CA THR A 138 -26.98 16.10 -9.02
C THR A 138 -25.52 15.74 -8.73
N ARG A 139 -24.64 16.75 -8.60
CA ARG A 139 -23.24 16.52 -8.20
C ARG A 139 -23.09 15.80 -6.86
N GLU A 140 -23.97 16.09 -5.90
CA GLU A 140 -23.98 15.41 -4.60
C GLU A 140 -24.40 13.93 -4.74
N GLN A 141 -25.40 13.66 -5.57
CA GLN A 141 -25.88 12.30 -5.82
C GLN A 141 -24.85 11.46 -6.58
N GLU A 142 -24.15 12.03 -7.57
CA GLU A 142 -23.04 11.36 -8.24
C GLU A 142 -21.87 11.07 -7.29
N ASP A 143 -21.61 11.99 -6.35
CA ASP A 143 -20.62 11.77 -5.29
C ASP A 143 -21.03 10.58 -4.41
N ARG A 144 -22.30 10.51 -4.02
CA ARG A 144 -22.84 9.41 -3.20
C ARG A 144 -22.67 8.06 -3.87
N VAL A 145 -23.04 7.95 -5.15
CA VAL A 145 -22.91 6.71 -5.93
C VAL A 145 -21.44 6.30 -6.07
N SER A 146 -20.57 7.25 -6.42
CA SER A 146 -19.13 6.97 -6.53
C SER A 146 -18.50 6.61 -5.18
N SER A 147 -18.98 7.18 -4.06
CA SER A 147 -18.57 6.81 -2.70
C SER A 147 -18.99 5.39 -2.32
N GLN A 148 -20.22 4.98 -2.65
CA GLN A 148 -20.66 3.60 -2.43
C GLN A 148 -19.81 2.61 -3.24
N TYR A 149 -19.53 2.96 -4.50
CA TYR A 149 -18.69 2.14 -5.36
C TYR A 149 -17.24 2.04 -4.84
N LEU A 150 -16.69 3.13 -4.31
CA LEU A 150 -15.39 3.12 -3.66
C LEU A 150 -15.36 2.19 -2.44
N LEU A 151 -16.40 2.20 -1.59
CA LEU A 151 -16.49 1.26 -0.47
C LEU A 151 -16.53 -0.19 -0.95
N LYS A 152 -17.26 -0.49 -2.02
CA LYS A 152 -17.28 -1.83 -2.65
C LYS A 152 -15.88 -2.24 -3.10
N ALA A 153 -15.13 -1.35 -3.75
CA ALA A 153 -13.76 -1.60 -4.17
C ALA A 153 -12.82 -1.86 -2.97
N ILE A 154 -12.94 -1.08 -1.90
CA ILE A 154 -12.17 -1.29 -0.66
C ILE A 154 -12.53 -2.64 -0.04
N ALA A 155 -13.82 -2.97 0.08
CA ALA A 155 -14.27 -4.25 0.60
C ALA A 155 -13.69 -5.43 -0.21
N TYR A 156 -13.70 -5.33 -1.54
CA TYR A 156 -13.06 -6.32 -2.43
C TYR A 156 -11.56 -6.47 -2.12
N GLY A 157 -10.82 -5.36 -2.04
CA GLY A 157 -9.40 -5.37 -1.68
C GLY A 157 -9.11 -5.89 -0.27
N CYS A 158 -10.03 -5.70 0.67
CA CYS A 158 -9.99 -6.25 2.02
C CYS A 158 -10.42 -7.73 2.10
N LYS A 159 -10.83 -8.34 0.99
CA LYS A 159 -11.41 -9.70 0.92
C LYS A 159 -12.65 -9.87 1.81
N VAL A 160 -13.42 -8.80 1.95
CA VAL A 160 -14.68 -8.78 2.69
C VAL A 160 -15.84 -9.00 1.71
N PRO A 161 -16.79 -9.90 1.99
CA PRO A 161 -17.95 -10.09 1.13
C PRO A 161 -18.74 -8.78 0.98
N ALA A 162 -18.81 -8.27 -0.24
CA ALA A 162 -19.57 -7.06 -0.55
C ALA A 162 -21.01 -7.45 -0.96
N ASN A 163 -21.87 -7.73 0.02
CA ASN A 163 -23.31 -7.87 -0.20
C ASN A 163 -23.95 -6.48 -0.31
N PHE A 164 -23.66 -5.75 -1.39
CA PHE A 164 -24.19 -4.42 -1.62
C PHE A 164 -24.66 -4.24 -3.05
N VAL A 165 -25.88 -3.72 -3.20
CA VAL A 165 -26.43 -3.31 -4.49
C VAL A 165 -25.98 -1.87 -4.72
N SER A 166 -25.05 -1.67 -5.66
CA SER A 166 -24.64 -0.34 -6.08
C SER A 166 -25.85 0.44 -6.61
N GLU A 167 -25.97 1.73 -6.30
CA GLU A 167 -26.98 2.64 -6.87
C GLU A 167 -26.77 2.95 -8.37
N LEU A 168 -25.99 2.13 -9.08
CA LEU A 168 -25.77 2.25 -10.52
C LEU A 168 -27.01 1.75 -11.26
N THR A 169 -27.34 2.41 -12.37
CA THR A 169 -28.42 1.94 -13.26
C THR A 169 -27.93 0.79 -14.14
N ASP A 170 -28.86 0.04 -14.75
CA ASP A 170 -28.53 -1.07 -15.68
C ASP A 170 -27.66 -0.62 -16.87
N THR A 171 -27.69 0.67 -17.19
CA THR A 171 -26.88 1.30 -18.25
C THR A 171 -25.48 1.73 -17.79
N GLU A 172 -25.25 1.84 -16.48
CA GLU A 172 -23.98 2.29 -15.88
C GLU A 172 -23.13 1.08 -15.53
N VAL A 173 -22.78 0.29 -16.55
CA VAL A 173 -22.01 -0.94 -16.39
C VAL A 173 -20.53 -0.61 -16.12
N PRO A 174 -19.95 -1.10 -15.01
CA PRO A 174 -18.53 -0.93 -14.76
C PRO A 174 -17.66 -1.69 -15.76
N ASP A 175 -16.67 -1.00 -16.32
CA ASP A 175 -15.56 -1.61 -17.05
C ASP A 175 -14.46 -1.97 -16.05
N GLU A 176 -14.40 -3.24 -15.65
CA GLU A 176 -13.48 -3.78 -14.66
C GLU A 176 -12.25 -4.40 -15.30
N PHE A 177 -11.11 -4.25 -14.62
CA PHE A 177 -9.84 -4.79 -15.03
C PHE A 177 -9.06 -5.28 -13.83
N GLU A 178 -8.41 -6.43 -13.99
CA GLU A 178 -7.61 -7.04 -12.94
C GLU A 178 -6.31 -7.63 -13.50
N ILE A 179 -5.21 -7.38 -12.79
CA ILE A 179 -3.95 -8.09 -12.95
C ILE A 179 -3.61 -8.76 -11.62
N GLN A 180 -3.28 -10.04 -11.69
CA GLN A 180 -2.62 -10.78 -10.63
C GLN A 180 -1.12 -10.85 -10.93
N PHE A 181 -0.31 -10.60 -9.91
CA PHE A 181 1.13 -10.70 -9.96
C PHE A 181 1.58 -11.96 -9.21
N ASP A 182 2.43 -12.75 -9.84
CA ASP A 182 3.15 -13.82 -9.13
C ASP A 182 4.31 -13.24 -8.31
N GLU A 183 4.95 -14.10 -7.51
CA GLU A 183 6.06 -13.67 -6.64
C GLU A 183 7.22 -13.06 -7.43
N ASP A 184 7.52 -13.57 -8.62
CA ASP A 184 8.65 -13.11 -9.42
C ASP A 184 8.36 -11.72 -9.96
N GLN A 185 7.14 -11.48 -10.45
CA GLN A 185 6.65 -10.18 -10.89
C GLN A 185 6.58 -9.15 -9.74
N GLU A 186 6.25 -9.58 -8.52
CA GLU A 186 6.31 -8.71 -7.35
C GLU A 186 7.75 -8.26 -7.04
N LEU A 187 8.70 -9.19 -7.12
CA LEU A 187 10.11 -8.90 -6.90
C LEU A 187 10.70 -8.04 -8.02
N ASP A 188 10.31 -8.25 -9.27
CA ASP A 188 10.72 -7.39 -10.39
C ASP A 188 10.22 -5.96 -10.20
N GLN A 189 8.98 -5.77 -9.76
CA GLN A 189 8.43 -4.43 -9.45
C GLN A 189 9.20 -3.73 -8.33
N LEU A 190 9.67 -4.49 -7.33
CA LEU A 190 10.52 -3.97 -6.27
C LEU A 190 11.90 -3.56 -6.80
N ILE A 191 12.54 -4.42 -7.58
CA ILE A 191 13.85 -4.17 -8.20
C ILE A 191 13.80 -2.94 -9.10
N ASN A 192 12.71 -2.79 -9.86
CA ASN A 192 12.47 -1.64 -10.75
C ASN A 192 11.99 -0.38 -10.01
N GLY A 193 11.81 -0.46 -8.69
CA GLY A 193 11.46 0.69 -7.84
C GLY A 193 10.00 1.13 -7.90
N GLN A 194 9.11 0.32 -8.47
CA GLN A 194 7.67 0.56 -8.45
C GLN A 194 7.09 0.32 -7.06
N ILE A 195 7.58 -0.70 -6.34
CA ILE A 195 7.25 -0.97 -4.94
C ILE A 195 8.49 -0.73 -4.07
N CYS A 196 8.32 -0.09 -2.92
CA CYS A 196 9.44 0.31 -2.07
C CYS A 196 10.06 -0.83 -1.25
N PHE A 197 9.25 -1.79 -0.78
CA PHE A 197 9.72 -3.01 -0.14
C PHE A 197 8.65 -4.11 -0.14
N LYS A 198 9.08 -5.35 0.11
CA LYS A 198 8.22 -6.52 0.31
C LYS A 198 8.57 -7.19 1.64
N VAL A 199 7.56 -7.58 2.41
CA VAL A 199 7.73 -8.25 3.70
C VAL A 199 7.44 -9.74 3.53
N TYR A 200 8.29 -10.58 4.11
CA TYR A 200 8.09 -12.02 4.22
C TYR A 200 7.94 -12.40 5.71
N PRO A 201 6.69 -12.46 6.23
CA PRO A 201 6.42 -12.82 7.61
C PRO A 201 6.28 -14.34 7.76
N PHE A 202 7.38 -15.04 8.06
CA PHE A 202 7.36 -16.51 8.18
C PHE A 202 6.76 -17.02 9.49
N LEU A 203 6.85 -16.21 10.55
CA LEU A 203 5.95 -16.33 11.69
C LEU A 203 4.80 -15.38 11.37
N ASN A 204 3.58 -15.90 11.23
CA ASN A 204 2.38 -15.10 10.96
C ASN A 204 1.96 -14.29 12.21
N ASP A 205 2.93 -13.58 12.78
CA ASP A 205 2.82 -12.82 14.00
C ASP A 205 2.47 -11.37 13.66
N MET A 206 1.25 -11.00 14.04
CA MET A 206 0.68 -9.67 13.83
C MET A 206 1.07 -8.84 15.03
N SER A 207 2.08 -7.98 14.87
CA SER A 207 2.56 -7.16 15.97
C SER A 207 1.96 -5.77 15.89
N ARG A 208 1.40 -5.30 17.02
CA ARG A 208 0.99 -3.91 17.20
C ARG A 208 2.16 -2.98 17.53
N ALA A 209 3.38 -3.50 17.57
CA ALA A 209 4.57 -2.68 17.76
C ALA A 209 4.71 -1.69 16.60
N GLU A 210 4.72 -0.40 16.92
CA GLU A 210 4.91 0.66 15.92
C GLU A 210 6.35 0.74 15.43
N ARG A 211 7.31 0.38 16.30
CA ARG A 211 8.75 0.38 16.01
C ARG A 211 9.20 -0.96 15.47
N LYS A 212 10.02 -0.95 14.42
CA LYS A 212 10.78 -2.12 13.95
C LYS A 212 12.22 -2.05 14.47
N ILE A 213 12.81 -3.20 14.79
CA ILE A 213 14.23 -3.36 15.11
C ILE A 213 14.84 -4.14 13.96
N ILE A 214 15.62 -3.44 13.13
CA ILE A 214 16.01 -3.93 11.81
C ILE A 214 17.50 -4.26 11.80
N LEU A 215 17.83 -5.53 11.63
CA LEU A 215 19.19 -5.94 11.29
C LEU A 215 19.34 -5.99 9.76
N SER A 216 20.08 -5.04 9.21
CA SER A 216 20.33 -4.95 7.77
C SER A 216 21.60 -5.71 7.38
N GLY A 217 21.54 -6.51 6.31
CA GLY A 217 22.68 -7.30 5.88
C GLY A 217 22.50 -8.00 4.53
N SER A 218 23.60 -8.54 3.99
CA SER A 218 23.58 -9.32 2.75
C SER A 218 23.15 -10.78 2.96
N PHE A 219 23.35 -11.31 4.17
CA PHE A 219 22.94 -12.65 4.63
C PHE A 219 23.29 -13.77 3.64
N ASN A 220 24.55 -13.80 3.22
CA ASN A 220 25.08 -14.80 2.31
C ASN A 220 26.31 -15.50 2.91
N PRO A 221 26.15 -16.43 3.88
CA PRO A 221 24.89 -16.97 4.40
C PRO A 221 24.38 -16.30 5.70
N LEU A 222 23.13 -16.58 6.07
CA LEU A 222 22.58 -16.36 7.40
C LEU A 222 23.24 -17.35 8.38
N HIS A 223 23.55 -16.91 9.61
CA HIS A 223 24.24 -17.72 10.62
C HIS A 223 23.88 -17.24 12.04
N ASP A 224 24.23 -18.04 13.06
CA ASP A 224 23.86 -17.79 14.46
C ASP A 224 24.26 -16.42 15.00
N GLY A 225 25.41 -15.89 14.58
CA GLY A 225 25.82 -14.53 14.95
C GLY A 225 24.78 -13.46 14.58
N HIS A 226 24.14 -13.55 13.41
CA HIS A 226 23.09 -12.63 13.00
C HIS A 226 21.83 -12.79 13.85
N LEU A 227 21.45 -14.04 14.15
CA LEU A 227 20.26 -14.34 14.96
C LEU A 227 20.42 -13.79 16.38
N LYS A 228 21.55 -14.10 17.02
CA LYS A 228 21.88 -13.64 18.38
C LYS A 228 21.99 -12.12 18.44
N LEU A 229 22.57 -11.49 17.42
CA LEU A 229 22.68 -10.04 17.38
C LEU A 229 21.30 -9.37 17.37
N LEU A 230 20.38 -9.86 16.53
CA LEU A 230 19.01 -9.32 16.49
C LEU A 230 18.26 -9.58 17.81
N GLU A 231 18.44 -10.76 18.40
CA GLU A 231 17.84 -11.13 19.70
C GLU A 231 18.33 -10.22 20.84
N VAL A 232 19.64 -9.98 20.92
CA VAL A 232 20.22 -9.06 21.92
C VAL A 232 19.74 -7.64 21.69
N ALA A 233 19.72 -7.18 20.43
CA ALA A 233 19.21 -5.84 20.10
C ALA A 233 17.73 -5.68 20.48
N ALA A 234 16.90 -6.70 20.23
CA ALA A 234 15.50 -6.74 20.65
C ALA A 234 15.37 -6.66 22.17
N SER A 235 16.20 -7.40 22.91
CA SER A 235 16.20 -7.39 24.38
C SER A 235 16.60 -6.02 24.95
N ILE A 236 17.53 -5.31 24.31
CA ILE A 236 17.98 -3.98 24.74
C ILE A 236 16.93 -2.90 24.42
N LEU A 237 16.35 -2.95 23.22
CA LEU A 237 15.46 -1.90 22.71
C LEU A 237 14.00 -2.09 23.13
N GLY A 238 13.63 -3.26 23.65
CA GLY A 238 12.29 -3.54 24.19
C GLY A 238 11.22 -3.78 23.13
N GLU A 239 10.10 -3.05 23.22
CA GLU A 239 8.82 -3.28 22.52
C GLU A 239 8.82 -3.14 20.99
N GLY A 240 9.98 -3.22 20.32
CA GLY A 240 10.08 -3.19 18.87
C GLY A 240 9.94 -4.57 18.23
N TYR A 241 9.36 -4.62 17.03
CA TYR A 241 9.26 -5.85 16.24
C TYR A 241 10.61 -6.19 15.59
N PRO A 242 11.27 -7.31 15.94
CA PRO A 242 12.55 -7.67 15.37
C PRO A 242 12.39 -8.24 13.95
N CYS A 243 13.12 -7.68 12.99
CA CYS A 243 13.16 -8.22 11.63
C CYS A 243 14.52 -8.02 10.96
N PHE A 244 14.76 -8.80 9.92
CA PHE A 244 15.91 -8.65 9.04
C PHE A 244 15.56 -7.77 7.85
N GLU A 245 16.55 -7.10 7.27
CA GLU A 245 16.39 -6.38 6.01
C GLU A 245 17.51 -6.74 5.03
N LEU A 246 17.10 -7.13 3.82
CA LEU A 246 17.97 -7.42 2.69
C LEU A 246 17.67 -6.41 1.57
N SER A 247 18.68 -5.69 1.12
CA SER A 247 18.52 -4.79 -0.02
C SER A 247 18.69 -5.54 -1.33
N ALA A 248 17.67 -5.48 -2.19
CA ALA A 248 17.71 -5.98 -3.57
C ALA A 248 18.65 -5.13 -4.44
N VAL A 249 18.77 -3.83 -4.15
CA VAL A 249 19.65 -2.90 -4.88
C VAL A 249 20.85 -2.56 -4.01
N ASN A 250 22.05 -2.62 -4.57
CA ASN A 250 23.30 -2.29 -3.87
C ASN A 250 23.91 -1.03 -4.51
N ALA A 251 24.67 -0.25 -3.73
CA ALA A 251 25.31 0.97 -4.24
C ALA A 251 26.38 0.67 -5.31
N ASP A 252 27.20 -0.36 -5.06
CA ASP A 252 28.39 -0.67 -5.85
C ASP A 252 28.26 -1.96 -6.68
N LYS A 253 27.07 -2.56 -6.72
CA LYS A 253 26.82 -3.85 -7.39
C LYS A 253 25.50 -3.80 -8.15
N PRO A 254 25.35 -4.58 -9.24
CA PRO A 254 24.06 -4.71 -9.89
C PRO A 254 22.98 -5.19 -8.90
N PRO A 255 21.70 -4.86 -9.16
CA PRO A 255 20.60 -5.42 -8.39
C PRO A 255 20.65 -6.95 -8.35
N LEU A 256 20.23 -7.53 -7.24
CA LEU A 256 20.09 -8.97 -7.11
C LEU A 256 19.04 -9.47 -8.09
N THR A 257 19.27 -10.65 -8.67
CA THR A 257 18.26 -11.33 -9.48
C THR A 257 17.15 -11.87 -8.58
N VAL A 258 15.95 -12.04 -9.14
CA VAL A 258 14.80 -12.66 -8.45
C VAL A 258 15.20 -14.00 -7.81
N SER A 259 15.88 -14.88 -8.55
CA SER A 259 16.33 -16.18 -8.05
C SER A 259 17.27 -16.07 -6.85
N GLU A 260 18.17 -15.07 -6.86
CA GLU A 260 19.10 -14.85 -5.75
C GLU A 260 18.38 -14.30 -4.51
N ILE A 261 17.40 -13.40 -4.68
CA ILE A 261 16.56 -12.92 -3.59
C ILE A 261 15.81 -14.11 -2.95
N LYS A 262 15.12 -14.93 -3.76
CA LYS A 262 14.37 -16.10 -3.27
C LYS A 262 15.28 -17.09 -2.54
N ARG A 263 16.49 -17.36 -3.06
CA ARG A 263 17.49 -18.21 -2.41
C ARG A 263 17.89 -17.69 -1.02
N ARG A 264 18.06 -16.37 -0.87
CA ARG A 264 18.39 -15.75 0.43
C ARG A 264 17.20 -15.73 1.38
N VAL A 265 16.01 -15.41 0.88
CA VAL A 265 14.75 -15.42 1.62
C VAL A 265 14.47 -16.79 2.25
N LYS A 266 14.75 -17.89 1.52
CA LYS A 266 14.55 -19.26 2.02
C LYS A 266 15.26 -19.57 3.35
N GLN A 267 16.40 -18.94 3.61
CA GLN A 267 17.13 -19.13 4.87
C GLN A 267 16.37 -18.57 6.07
N PHE A 268 15.61 -17.50 5.88
CA PHE A 268 14.76 -16.88 6.91
C PHE A 268 13.49 -17.67 7.16
N GLU A 269 12.95 -18.31 6.13
CA GLU A 269 11.83 -19.25 6.26
C GLU A 269 12.22 -20.41 7.17
N ASN A 270 13.38 -21.02 6.91
CA ASN A 270 13.91 -22.12 7.74
C ASN A 270 14.18 -21.69 9.19
N ALA A 271 14.55 -20.42 9.41
CA ALA A 271 14.79 -19.87 10.73
C ALA A 271 13.52 -19.32 11.41
N GLY A 272 12.38 -19.28 10.71
CA GLY A 272 11.15 -18.66 11.20
C GLY A 272 11.33 -17.18 11.55
N LYS A 273 12.01 -16.40 10.71
CA LYS A 273 12.30 -14.98 10.98
C LYS A 273 11.75 -14.08 9.88
N THR A 274 11.13 -12.97 10.25
CA THR A 274 10.64 -12.00 9.26
C THR A 274 11.81 -11.30 8.56
N VAL A 275 11.75 -11.25 7.23
CA VAL A 275 12.71 -10.52 6.41
C VAL A 275 11.98 -9.52 5.50
N ILE A 276 12.52 -8.31 5.43
CA ILE A 276 12.07 -7.26 4.53
C ILE A 276 13.06 -7.18 3.37
N ILE A 277 12.55 -7.28 2.14
CA ILE A 277 13.32 -6.99 0.94
C ILE A 277 13.07 -5.53 0.61
N SER A 278 14.10 -4.70 0.60
CA SER A 278 13.99 -3.28 0.22
C SER A 278 14.75 -2.98 -1.07
N ASN A 279 14.45 -1.85 -1.70
CA ASN A 279 15.20 -1.36 -2.86
C ASN A 279 16.19 -0.23 -2.51
N GLN A 280 16.51 -0.05 -1.23
CA GLN A 280 17.30 1.10 -0.75
C GLN A 280 18.72 0.68 -0.36
N PRO A 281 19.77 1.12 -1.06
CA PRO A 281 21.14 0.69 -0.77
C PRO A 281 21.75 1.36 0.47
N TYR A 282 21.30 2.57 0.84
CA TYR A 282 21.92 3.40 1.89
C TYR A 282 21.07 3.46 3.16
N PHE A 283 21.73 3.42 4.33
CA PHE A 283 21.05 3.47 5.64
C PHE A 283 20.17 4.70 5.82
N TYR A 284 20.56 5.88 5.34
CA TYR A 284 19.73 7.08 5.48
C TYR A 284 18.40 6.95 4.71
N LYS A 285 18.42 6.37 3.51
CA LYS A 285 17.20 6.08 2.74
C LYS A 285 16.36 4.97 3.37
N LYS A 286 17.01 3.97 3.99
CA LYS A 286 16.31 2.95 4.79
C LYS A 286 15.62 3.58 6.00
N ALA A 287 16.25 4.54 6.67
CA ALA A 287 15.62 5.27 7.78
C ALA A 287 14.40 6.10 7.33
N GLU A 288 14.44 6.70 6.14
CA GLU A 288 13.26 7.34 5.54
C GLU A 288 12.14 6.33 5.21
N LEU A 289 12.52 5.10 4.83
CA LEU A 289 11.57 4.05 4.49
C LEU A 289 10.91 3.42 5.72
N PHE A 290 11.63 3.34 6.82
CA PHE A 290 11.20 2.74 8.09
C PHE A 290 11.25 3.78 9.22
N PRO A 291 10.36 4.80 9.19
CA PRO A 291 10.34 5.84 10.22
C PRO A 291 10.12 5.23 11.61
N GLY A 292 10.75 5.83 12.62
CA GLY A 292 10.65 5.38 14.02
C GLY A 292 11.33 4.05 14.35
N SER A 293 11.97 3.40 13.37
CA SER A 293 12.66 2.12 13.51
C SER A 293 14.12 2.27 13.93
N ALA A 294 14.65 1.26 14.62
CA ALA A 294 16.05 1.20 15.03
C ALA A 294 16.83 0.27 14.12
N PHE A 295 17.98 0.73 13.59
CA PHE A 295 18.87 -0.11 12.79
C PHE A 295 19.99 -0.68 13.64
N VAL A 296 20.13 -2.00 13.62
CA VAL A 296 21.23 -2.72 14.24
C VAL A 296 22.37 -2.77 13.23
N ILE A 297 23.48 -2.12 13.57
CA ILE A 297 24.68 -2.07 12.72
C ILE A 297 25.77 -2.89 13.40
N TRP A 298 26.30 -3.88 12.70
CA TRP A 298 27.50 -4.58 13.16
C TRP A 298 28.73 -3.72 12.88
N CYS A 299 29.33 -3.17 13.92
CA CYS A 299 30.64 -2.53 13.81
C CYS A 299 31.70 -3.62 13.93
N GLY A 300 32.23 -4.08 12.80
CA GLY A 300 33.45 -4.89 12.81
C GLY A 300 34.60 -4.01 13.29
N TYR A 301 35.22 -4.34 14.43
CA TYR A 301 36.51 -3.76 14.79
C TYR A 301 37.47 -3.97 13.61
N CYS A 302 37.91 -2.88 13.00
CA CYS A 302 38.95 -2.87 11.98
C CYS A 302 40.27 -3.23 12.66
N SER A 303 40.58 -4.52 12.78
CA SER A 303 41.92 -4.99 13.18
C SER A 303 42.86 -4.86 11.98
N LYS A 304 43.22 -3.62 11.62
CA LYS A 304 44.52 -3.37 10.99
C LYS A 304 45.45 -2.86 12.07
N ALA A 305 46.13 -3.80 12.73
CA ALA A 305 47.37 -3.51 13.41
C ALA A 305 48.38 -3.08 12.34
N TYR A 306 48.51 -1.78 12.12
CA TYR A 306 49.75 -1.24 11.57
C TYR A 306 50.74 -1.24 12.74
N LYS A 307 51.76 -2.11 12.65
CA LYS A 307 53.02 -1.89 13.35
C LYS A 307 53.73 -0.72 12.69
#